data_AF-A0A5A8DMZ2-F1
#
_entry.id   AF-A0A5A8DMZ2-F1
#
_cell.length_a   1.000
_cell.length_b   1.000
_cell.length_c   1.000
_cell.angle_alpha   90.00
_cell.angle_beta   90.00
_cell.angle_gamma   90.00
#
_symmetry.space_group_name_H-M   'P 1'
#
loop_
_entity.id
_entity.type
_entity.pdbx_description
1 polymer ?
#
loop_
_entity_poly.entity_id
_entity_poly.type
_entity_poly.pdbx_seq_one_letter_code
_entity_poly.pdbx_strand_id
1 'polypeptide(L)'
;MDDARAAAAALPSSITTKASSRDDDAAAIQVLARQLDLTLVWSTTGTVRFAGPEGACIAMLGMEPTAIVAGTISRLTHPDDRLDFEEALNRVLRLQRSHDLTLEDQTIAVRLLTASGLPLYCEGRGQAWYLRDDPYYAEFVYVFRPVTGATRGDLGGSRRGRPGAARSAWRRRVSRGHRELGPLARDAITAS
;
A
#
# COMPACT_ATOMS: atom_id res chain seq x y z
N MET A 1 26.39 -11.54 -72.31
CA MET A 1 26.49 -10.60 -71.18
C MET A 1 25.29 -10.87 -70.29
N ASP A 2 25.62 -11.45 -69.14
CA ASP A 2 24.87 -11.68 -67.90
C ASP A 2 23.59 -12.54 -67.88
N ASP A 3 23.86 -13.81 -67.55
CA ASP A 3 22.98 -14.82 -67.00
C ASP A 3 22.54 -14.51 -65.55
N ALA A 4 21.31 -14.91 -65.25
CA ALA A 4 20.76 -14.99 -63.92
C ALA A 4 21.43 -16.09 -63.07
N ARG A 5 21.82 -15.79 -61.82
CA ARG A 5 21.78 -16.79 -60.74
C ARG A 5 21.82 -16.18 -59.33
N ALA A 6 20.70 -16.43 -58.64
CA ALA A 6 20.50 -16.64 -57.21
C ALA A 6 21.72 -16.52 -56.25
N ALA A 7 21.54 -15.68 -55.22
CA ALA A 7 22.07 -15.94 -53.88
C ALA A 7 21.15 -15.30 -52.84
N ALA A 8 20.08 -16.03 -52.48
CA ALA A 8 19.37 -15.84 -51.22
C ALA A 8 20.32 -16.28 -50.10
N ALA A 9 20.99 -15.32 -49.45
CA ALA A 9 21.84 -15.58 -48.31
C ALA A 9 21.01 -15.57 -47.02
N ALA A 10 21.21 -16.63 -46.24
CA ALA A 10 20.51 -16.97 -45.01
C ALA A 10 20.75 -15.97 -43.86
N LEU A 11 19.76 -15.95 -42.95
CA LEU A 11 19.62 -15.22 -41.68
C LEU A 11 20.85 -15.31 -40.74
N PRO A 12 20.88 -14.49 -39.68
CA PRO A 12 20.60 -15.13 -38.39
C PRO A 12 19.49 -14.45 -37.57
N SER A 13 18.53 -15.29 -37.24
CA SER A 13 17.54 -15.16 -36.18
C SER A 13 18.24 -14.91 -34.85
N SER A 14 17.94 -13.79 -34.20
CA SER A 14 18.30 -13.59 -32.78
C SER A 14 17.31 -12.61 -32.13
N ILE A 15 16.02 -12.95 -32.15
CA ILE A 15 15.11 -12.44 -31.12
C ILE A 15 15.44 -13.22 -29.85
N THR A 16 16.41 -12.69 -29.10
CA THR A 16 16.62 -13.10 -27.72
C THR A 16 15.48 -12.49 -26.92
N THR A 17 14.35 -13.18 -26.85
CA THR A 17 13.36 -12.97 -25.79
C THR A 17 14.03 -13.39 -24.50
N LYS A 18 14.73 -12.46 -23.83
CA LYS A 18 15.11 -12.64 -22.44
C LYS A 18 13.82 -12.75 -21.66
N ALA A 19 13.62 -13.92 -21.06
CA ALA A 19 12.77 -14.09 -19.90
C ALA A 19 13.28 -13.14 -18.80
N SER A 20 12.84 -11.88 -18.87
CA SER A 20 13.05 -10.88 -17.83
C SER A 20 12.18 -11.29 -16.65
N SER A 21 12.80 -11.33 -15.49
CA SER A 21 12.38 -12.16 -14.38
C SER A 21 11.18 -11.58 -13.63
N ARG A 22 10.35 -12.45 -13.04
CA ARG A 22 9.36 -12.07 -12.01
C ARG A 22 9.96 -11.23 -10.87
N ASP A 23 11.26 -11.36 -10.65
CA ASP A 23 11.99 -10.64 -9.61
C ASP A 23 12.28 -9.18 -10.00
N ASP A 24 12.48 -8.90 -11.29
CA ASP A 24 12.62 -7.54 -11.81
C ASP A 24 11.29 -6.77 -11.71
N ASP A 25 10.16 -7.45 -11.98
CA ASP A 25 8.82 -6.88 -11.79
C ASP A 25 8.53 -6.60 -10.31
N ALA A 26 8.92 -7.52 -9.41
CA ALA A 26 8.75 -7.34 -7.97
C ALA A 26 9.61 -6.18 -7.44
N ALA A 27 10.83 -6.00 -7.95
CA ALA A 27 11.71 -4.90 -7.59
C ALA A 27 11.21 -3.56 -8.15
N ALA A 28 10.71 -3.52 -9.39
CA ALA A 28 10.12 -2.33 -10.00
C ALA A 28 8.81 -1.90 -9.29
N ILE A 29 7.96 -2.86 -8.95
CA ILE A 29 6.76 -2.63 -8.11
C ILE A 29 7.18 -2.06 -6.74
N GLN A 30 8.23 -2.60 -6.12
CA GLN A 30 8.73 -2.06 -4.85
C GLN A 30 9.31 -0.65 -4.96
N VAL A 31 9.91 -0.28 -6.09
CA VAL A 31 10.47 1.07 -6.31
C VAL A 31 9.37 2.08 -6.63
N LEU A 32 8.36 1.72 -7.43
CA LEU A 32 7.21 2.59 -7.74
C LEU A 32 6.28 2.75 -6.54
N ALA A 33 6.06 1.68 -5.76
CA ALA A 33 5.26 1.73 -4.54
C ALA A 33 5.94 2.59 -3.44
N ARG A 34 7.25 2.83 -3.50
CA ARG A 34 7.96 3.71 -2.54
C ARG A 34 7.58 5.19 -2.64
N GLN A 35 6.92 5.62 -3.73
CA GLN A 35 6.56 7.03 -3.94
C GLN A 35 5.05 7.26 -4.04
N LEU A 36 4.23 6.21 -3.96
CA LEU A 36 2.80 6.31 -4.20
C LEU A 36 2.01 6.00 -2.93
N ASP A 37 1.26 7.01 -2.49
CA ASP A 37 0.34 6.96 -1.36
C ASP A 37 -1.01 6.43 -1.85
N LEU A 38 -1.42 5.23 -1.43
CA LEU A 38 -2.73 4.68 -1.76
C LEU A 38 -3.79 5.28 -0.83
N THR A 39 -4.64 6.14 -1.37
CA THR A 39 -5.80 6.70 -0.69
C THR A 39 -7.01 5.80 -0.89
N LEU A 40 -7.63 5.37 0.20
CA LEU A 40 -8.90 4.68 0.22
C LEU A 40 -9.92 5.48 1.03
N VAL A 41 -11.13 5.59 0.50
CA VAL A 41 -12.30 6.10 1.24
C VAL A 41 -13.36 5.02 1.25
N TRP A 42 -13.87 4.70 2.43
CA TRP A 42 -14.93 3.69 2.58
C TRP A 42 -15.95 4.09 3.63
N SER A 43 -17.18 3.61 3.49
CA SER A 43 -18.24 3.84 4.46
C SER A 43 -17.97 3.13 5.78
N THR A 44 -18.67 3.49 6.84
CA THR A 44 -18.63 2.77 8.13
C THR A 44 -19.11 1.32 8.03
N THR A 45 -19.89 0.98 7.01
CA THR A 45 -20.27 -0.41 6.67
C THR A 45 -19.19 -1.17 5.89
N GLY A 46 -18.07 -0.52 5.57
CA GLY A 46 -16.93 -1.12 4.90
C GLY A 46 -16.96 -1.04 3.37
N THR A 47 -17.95 -0.41 2.73
CA THR A 47 -18.02 -0.29 1.26
C THR A 47 -17.04 0.77 0.77
N VAL A 48 -16.14 0.40 -0.15
CA VAL A 48 -15.17 1.34 -0.73
C VAL A 48 -15.86 2.26 -1.73
N ARG A 49 -15.72 3.57 -1.52
CA ARG A 49 -16.31 4.63 -2.35
C ARG A 49 -15.29 5.32 -3.24
N PHE A 50 -14.03 5.34 -2.82
CA PHE A 50 -12.93 5.88 -3.59
C PHE A 50 -11.67 5.05 -3.36
N ALA A 51 -10.89 4.88 -4.43
CA ALA A 51 -9.55 4.32 -4.39
C ALA A 51 -8.67 5.09 -5.38
N GLY A 52 -7.53 5.60 -4.93
CA GLY A 52 -6.63 6.34 -5.82
C GLY A 52 -5.34 6.79 -5.17
N PRO A 53 -4.44 7.44 -5.94
CA PRO A 53 -4.53 7.63 -7.39
C PRO A 53 -4.42 6.29 -8.15
N GLU A 54 -4.86 6.25 -9.41
CA GLU A 54 -4.87 5.03 -10.25
C GLU A 54 -3.51 4.33 -10.28
N GLY A 55 -2.43 5.09 -10.47
CA GLY A 55 -1.07 4.54 -10.43
C GLY A 55 -0.73 3.86 -9.10
N ALA A 56 -1.23 4.35 -7.96
CA ALA A 56 -1.01 3.71 -6.65
C ALA A 56 -1.83 2.42 -6.52
N CYS A 57 -3.07 2.40 -7.00
CA CYS A 57 -3.91 1.19 -7.02
C CYS A 57 -3.24 0.08 -7.84
N ILE A 58 -2.78 0.39 -9.05
CA ILE A 58 -2.13 -0.58 -9.93
C ILE A 58 -0.77 -0.99 -9.35
N ALA A 59 0.08 -0.05 -8.93
CA ALA A 59 1.40 -0.38 -8.42
C ALA A 59 1.36 -1.16 -7.10
N MET A 60 0.47 -0.82 -6.17
CA MET A 60 0.43 -1.46 -4.85
C MET A 60 -0.44 -2.71 -4.83
N LEU A 61 -1.63 -2.65 -5.43
CA LEU A 61 -2.61 -3.74 -5.36
C LEU A 61 -2.68 -4.57 -6.64
N GLY A 62 -2.13 -4.10 -7.75
CA GLY A 62 -2.32 -4.75 -9.05
C GLY A 62 -3.76 -4.70 -9.52
N MET A 63 -4.53 -3.71 -9.07
CA MET A 63 -5.96 -3.57 -9.35
C MET A 63 -6.26 -2.19 -9.92
N GLU A 64 -7.19 -2.14 -10.86
CA GLU A 64 -7.81 -0.88 -11.30
C GLU A 64 -8.68 -0.27 -10.18
N PRO A 65 -8.75 1.06 -10.03
CA PRO A 65 -9.62 1.72 -9.06
C PRO A 65 -11.08 1.25 -9.12
N THR A 66 -11.60 1.05 -10.33
CA THR A 66 -12.99 0.61 -10.55
C THR A 66 -13.26 -0.81 -10.06
N ALA A 67 -12.25 -1.68 -10.02
CA ALA A 67 -12.36 -3.02 -9.45
C ALA A 67 -12.35 -3.01 -7.90
N ILE A 68 -11.78 -1.95 -7.31
CA ILE A 68 -11.73 -1.76 -5.85
C ILE A 68 -13.04 -1.12 -5.34
N VAL A 69 -13.51 -0.08 -6.04
CA VAL A 69 -14.73 0.67 -5.69
C VAL A 69 -15.96 -0.24 -5.71
N ALA A 70 -16.93 0.05 -4.84
CA ALA A 70 -18.12 -0.77 -4.55
C ALA A 70 -17.84 -2.16 -3.94
N GLY A 71 -16.56 -2.58 -3.86
CA GLY A 71 -16.12 -3.68 -3.03
C GLY A 71 -16.16 -3.35 -1.53
N THR A 72 -15.73 -4.29 -0.69
CA THR A 72 -15.61 -4.07 0.75
C THR A 72 -14.15 -4.02 1.17
N ILE A 73 -13.80 -3.13 2.10
CA ILE A 73 -12.44 -2.99 2.64
C ILE A 73 -11.95 -4.31 3.26
N SER A 74 -12.86 -5.13 3.79
CA SER A 74 -12.55 -6.47 4.31
C SER A 74 -12.02 -7.45 3.25
N ARG A 75 -12.38 -7.29 1.97
CA ARG A 75 -11.83 -8.09 0.86
C ARG A 75 -10.39 -7.71 0.54
N LEU A 76 -10.05 -6.43 0.69
CA LEU A 76 -8.68 -5.96 0.59
C LEU A 76 -7.88 -6.30 1.85
N THR A 77 -8.51 -6.46 3.01
CA THR A 77 -7.81 -6.75 4.26
C THR A 77 -7.52 -8.24 4.39
N HIS A 78 -6.26 -8.59 4.69
CA HIS A 78 -5.86 -9.97 4.96
C HIS A 78 -6.74 -10.58 6.07
N PRO A 79 -7.22 -11.84 5.94
CA PRO A 79 -8.15 -12.44 6.91
C PRO A 79 -7.70 -12.38 8.37
N ASP A 80 -6.42 -12.68 8.63
CA ASP A 80 -5.82 -12.60 9.98
C ASP A 80 -5.88 -11.19 10.62
N ASP A 81 -5.99 -10.11 9.83
CA ASP A 81 -5.93 -8.74 10.33
C ASP A 81 -7.31 -8.11 10.52
N ARG A 82 -8.38 -8.76 10.04
CA ARG A 82 -9.73 -8.13 9.96
C ARG A 82 -10.26 -7.69 11.32
N LEU A 83 -10.12 -8.54 12.35
CA LEU A 83 -10.59 -8.23 13.69
C LEU A 83 -9.82 -7.03 14.28
N ASP A 84 -8.49 -7.10 14.26
CA ASP A 84 -7.62 -6.04 14.80
C ASP A 84 -7.80 -4.71 14.04
N PHE A 85 -8.04 -4.78 12.72
CA PHE A 85 -8.34 -3.65 11.87
C PHE A 85 -9.67 -3.00 12.26
N GLU A 86 -10.73 -3.80 12.41
CA GLU A 86 -12.05 -3.31 12.84
C GLU A 86 -12.01 -2.68 14.25
N GLU A 87 -11.30 -3.31 15.19
CA GLU A 87 -11.08 -2.76 16.53
C GLU A 87 -10.34 -1.41 16.48
N ALA A 88 -9.33 -1.28 15.61
CA ALA A 88 -8.63 -0.01 15.41
C ALA A 88 -9.56 1.08 14.86
N LEU A 89 -10.39 0.76 13.87
CA LEU A 89 -11.37 1.70 13.32
C LEU A 89 -12.42 2.13 14.36
N ASN A 90 -12.95 1.18 15.14
CA ASN A 90 -13.89 1.48 16.22
C ASN A 90 -13.27 2.35 17.31
N ARG A 91 -11.97 2.16 17.60
CA ARG A 91 -11.23 3.04 18.51
C ARG A 91 -11.12 4.45 17.97
N VAL A 92 -10.82 4.64 16.68
CA VAL A 92 -10.78 5.96 16.03
C VAL A 92 -12.13 6.66 16.15
N LEU A 93 -13.24 5.98 15.82
CA LEU A 93 -14.58 6.55 15.94
C LEU A 93 -14.88 7.01 17.38
N ARG A 94 -14.54 6.21 18.38
CA ARG A 94 -14.78 6.55 19.78
C ARG A 94 -13.97 7.77 20.23
N LEU A 95 -12.67 7.80 19.93
CA LEU A 95 -11.77 8.89 20.34
C LEU A 95 -12.08 10.18 19.59
N GLN A 96 -12.51 10.08 18.34
CA GLN A 96 -12.91 11.25 17.58
C GLN A 96 -14.20 11.88 18.13
N ARG A 97 -15.17 11.07 18.61
CA ARG A 97 -16.37 11.59 19.29
C ARG A 97 -16.03 12.36 20.57
N SER A 98 -15.03 11.89 21.32
CA SER A 98 -14.59 12.54 22.56
C SER A 98 -13.58 13.68 22.33
N HIS A 99 -13.18 13.94 21.08
CA HIS A 99 -12.14 14.91 20.72
C HIS A 99 -10.75 14.58 21.30
N ASP A 100 -10.49 13.31 21.61
CA ASP A 100 -9.22 12.81 22.17
C ASP A 100 -8.35 12.08 21.12
N LEU A 101 -8.69 12.21 19.84
CA LEU A 101 -8.00 11.48 18.76
C LEU A 101 -6.58 12.03 18.56
N THR A 102 -5.56 11.22 18.87
CA THR A 102 -4.17 11.58 18.61
C THR A 102 -3.69 11.11 17.25
N LEU A 103 -2.53 11.59 16.79
CA LEU A 103 -1.88 11.10 15.56
C LEU A 103 -1.53 9.61 15.64
N GLU A 104 -1.19 9.11 16.82
CA GLU A 104 -0.92 7.69 17.01
C GLU A 104 -2.18 6.83 16.82
N ASP A 105 -3.35 7.37 17.20
CA ASP A 105 -4.63 6.69 17.04
C ASP A 105 -5.10 6.64 15.59
N GLN A 106 -4.69 7.63 14.80
CA GLN A 106 -4.95 7.72 13.36
C GLN A 106 -4.10 6.77 12.52
N THR A 107 -3.13 6.07 13.13
CA THR A 107 -2.20 5.19 12.44
C THR A 107 -2.60 3.72 12.64
N ILE A 108 -2.76 3.00 11.53
CA ILE A 108 -3.07 1.57 11.50
C ILE A 108 -2.02 0.80 10.72
N ALA A 109 -1.67 -0.40 11.21
CA ALA A 109 -0.81 -1.33 10.49
C ALA A 109 -1.67 -2.49 10.00
N VAL A 110 -1.61 -2.81 8.71
CA VAL A 110 -2.48 -3.82 8.11
C VAL A 110 -1.81 -4.47 6.91
N ARG A 111 -2.13 -5.75 6.65
CA ARG A 111 -1.86 -6.37 5.36
C ARG A 111 -3.03 -6.15 4.41
N LEU A 112 -2.76 -5.46 3.31
CA LEU A 112 -3.68 -5.42 2.18
C LEU A 112 -3.38 -6.57 1.22
N LEU A 113 -4.38 -7.08 0.50
CA LEU A 113 -4.26 -8.14 -0.49
C LEU A 113 -4.16 -7.54 -1.88
N THR A 114 -3.17 -7.99 -2.64
CA THR A 114 -3.06 -7.69 -4.07
C THR A 114 -4.07 -8.50 -4.89
N ALA A 115 -4.20 -8.20 -6.18
CA ALA A 115 -5.02 -8.94 -7.14
C ALA A 115 -4.62 -10.42 -7.23
N SER A 116 -3.35 -10.74 -6.99
CA SER A 116 -2.84 -12.11 -6.91
C SER A 116 -3.06 -12.78 -5.55
N GLY A 117 -3.67 -12.08 -4.59
CA GLY A 117 -3.91 -12.58 -3.23
C GLY A 117 -2.68 -12.55 -2.32
N LEU A 118 -1.60 -11.86 -2.73
CA LEU A 118 -0.39 -11.73 -1.92
C LEU A 118 -0.57 -10.61 -0.87
N PRO A 119 -0.05 -10.79 0.35
CA PRO A 119 -0.10 -9.75 1.36
C PRO A 119 0.93 -8.65 1.09
N LEU A 120 0.47 -7.41 1.04
CA LEU A 120 1.27 -6.19 1.09
C LEU A 120 1.16 -5.57 2.48
N TYR A 121 2.28 -5.42 3.17
CA TYR A 121 2.34 -4.78 4.48
C TYR A 121 2.23 -3.26 4.32
N CYS A 122 1.25 -2.64 4.97
CA CYS A 122 0.97 -1.22 4.87
C CYS A 122 0.87 -0.55 6.24
N GLU A 123 1.30 0.71 6.30
CA GLU A 123 0.91 1.68 7.33
C GLU A 123 -0.13 2.61 6.73
N GLY A 124 -1.34 2.61 7.30
CA GLY A 124 -2.41 3.55 6.99
C GLY A 124 -2.42 4.71 7.97
N ARG A 125 -2.58 5.94 7.49
CA ARG A 125 -2.86 7.12 8.31
C ARG A 125 -4.16 7.75 7.87
N GLY A 126 -5.06 7.99 8.81
CA GLY A 126 -6.40 8.45 8.47
C GLY A 126 -7.31 8.66 9.66
N GLN A 127 -8.54 9.05 9.36
CA GLN A 127 -9.58 9.31 10.35
C GLN A 127 -10.97 9.09 9.74
N ALA A 128 -12.00 9.18 10.56
CA ALA A 128 -13.38 9.21 10.07
C ALA A 128 -13.79 10.65 9.73
N TRP A 129 -14.60 10.85 8.70
CA TRP A 129 -15.20 12.13 8.34
C TRP A 129 -16.71 12.09 8.51
N TYR A 130 -17.26 13.24 8.91
CA TYR A 130 -18.70 13.49 8.96
C TYR A 130 -19.15 14.06 7.61
N LEU A 131 -20.32 13.66 7.15
CA LEU A 131 -21.03 14.48 6.17
C LEU A 131 -21.57 15.71 6.92
N ARG A 132 -21.42 16.89 6.32
CA ARG A 132 -21.63 18.20 6.96
C ARG A 132 -23.02 18.37 7.60
N ASP A 133 -23.98 17.55 7.21
CA ASP A 133 -25.38 17.56 7.64
C ASP A 133 -25.85 16.22 8.26
N ASP A 134 -24.93 15.29 8.55
CA ASP A 134 -25.24 13.99 9.14
C ASP A 134 -24.45 13.79 10.45
N PRO A 135 -25.13 13.61 11.61
CA PRO A 135 -24.45 13.33 12.88
C PRO A 135 -23.79 11.95 12.93
N TYR A 136 -24.04 11.08 11.94
CA TYR A 136 -23.38 9.79 11.80
C TYR A 136 -22.10 9.90 10.98
N TYR A 137 -21.04 9.22 11.43
CA TYR A 137 -19.82 9.07 10.64
C TYR A 137 -20.15 8.44 9.31
N ALA A 138 -19.80 9.15 8.25
CA ALA A 138 -20.13 8.71 6.91
C ALA A 138 -19.05 7.78 6.39
N GLU A 139 -17.77 8.18 6.55
CA GLU A 139 -16.68 7.59 5.80
C GLU A 139 -15.37 7.59 6.59
N PHE A 140 -14.53 6.59 6.37
CA PHE A 140 -13.13 6.58 6.74
C PHE A 140 -12.30 7.02 5.55
N VAL A 141 -11.33 7.90 5.79
CA VAL A 141 -10.37 8.37 4.78
C VAL A 141 -8.98 8.01 5.27
N TYR A 142 -8.30 7.11 4.55
CA TYR A 142 -6.94 6.69 4.89
C TYR A 142 -6.01 6.74 3.69
N VAL A 143 -4.78 7.12 3.97
CA VAL A 143 -3.64 7.03 3.07
C VAL A 143 -2.73 5.90 3.55
N PHE A 144 -2.51 4.92 2.70
CA PHE A 144 -1.70 3.74 2.95
C PHE A 144 -0.35 3.84 2.24
N ARG A 145 0.70 3.51 2.99
CA ARG A 145 2.08 3.41 2.51
C ARG A 145 2.59 1.99 2.70
N PRO A 146 3.24 1.40 1.68
CA PRO A 146 3.88 0.11 1.84
C PRO A 146 5.05 0.21 2.82
N VAL A 147 5.20 -0.80 3.67
CA VAL A 147 6.32 -0.91 4.62
C VAL A 147 7.32 -1.92 4.07
N THR A 148 8.46 -1.43 3.58
CA THR A 148 9.53 -2.27 3.02
C THR A 148 10.25 -3.06 4.12
N GLY A 149 10.60 -4.32 3.83
CA GLY A 149 11.33 -5.18 4.76
C GLY A 149 10.53 -5.67 5.98
N ALA A 150 9.22 -5.40 6.03
CA ALA A 150 8.34 -5.97 7.04
C ALA A 150 8.05 -7.45 6.74
N THR A 151 8.26 -8.30 7.73
CA THR A 151 7.90 -9.72 7.72
C THR A 151 6.64 -9.97 8.54
N ARG A 152 6.07 -11.18 8.44
CA ARG A 152 4.88 -11.58 9.21
C ARG A 152 5.03 -11.38 10.72
N GLY A 153 6.26 -11.48 11.24
CA GLY A 153 6.56 -11.25 12.66
C GLY A 153 6.60 -9.78 13.06
N ASP A 154 6.79 -8.88 12.09
CA ASP A 154 6.94 -7.46 12.34
C ASP A 154 5.60 -6.77 12.56
N LEU A 155 4.50 -7.18 11.92
CA LEU A 155 3.20 -6.49 12.09
C LEU A 155 2.39 -6.88 13.34
N GLY A 156 2.90 -7.74 14.21
CA GLY A 156 2.20 -8.10 15.44
C GLY A 156 0.85 -8.77 15.19
N GLY A 157 0.82 -9.80 14.34
CA GLY A 157 -0.32 -10.72 14.31
C GLY A 157 -0.37 -11.51 15.61
N SER A 158 -1.47 -11.36 16.36
CA SER A 158 -1.70 -12.02 17.65
C SER A 158 -1.80 -13.55 17.47
N ARG A 159 -0.66 -14.26 17.51
CA ARG A 159 -0.68 -15.63 18.02
C ARG A 159 -0.96 -15.52 19.52
N ARG A 160 -2.24 -15.64 19.88
CA ARG A 160 -2.77 -15.87 21.24
C ARG A 160 -1.86 -15.36 22.37
N GLY A 161 -2.15 -14.14 22.82
CA GLY A 161 -1.79 -13.70 24.17
C GLY A 161 -0.50 -12.86 24.27
N ARG A 162 -0.59 -11.58 23.87
CA ARG A 162 -0.07 -10.40 24.60
C ARG A 162 -0.12 -9.16 23.67
N PRO A 163 -0.98 -8.15 23.92
CA PRO A 163 -1.16 -7.02 23.00
C PRO A 163 -0.01 -6.00 22.96
N GLY A 164 0.97 -6.06 23.87
CA GLY A 164 1.86 -4.92 24.14
C GLY A 164 3.26 -4.95 23.49
N ALA A 165 3.86 -6.13 23.29
CA ALA A 165 5.31 -6.23 23.03
C ALA A 165 5.68 -6.21 21.53
N ALA A 166 4.89 -6.83 20.67
CA ALA A 166 5.16 -6.88 19.23
C ALA A 166 4.82 -5.55 18.53
N ARG A 167 3.70 -4.93 18.91
CA ARG A 167 3.32 -3.57 18.48
C ARG A 167 4.41 -2.54 18.79
N SER A 168 5.09 -2.65 19.93
CA SER A 168 6.16 -1.71 20.32
C SER A 168 7.52 -2.01 19.65
N ALA A 169 7.81 -3.27 19.28
CA ALA A 169 8.99 -3.61 18.48
C ALA A 169 8.87 -3.09 17.04
N TRP A 170 7.69 -3.25 16.43
CA TRP A 170 7.37 -2.71 15.12
C TRP A 170 7.39 -1.17 15.10
N ARG A 171 6.68 -0.54 16.05
CA ARG A 171 6.67 0.93 16.23
C ARG A 171 8.09 1.49 16.34
N ARG A 172 8.97 0.86 17.12
CA ARG A 172 10.37 1.30 17.25
C ARG A 172 11.18 1.23 15.95
N ARG A 173 10.91 0.25 15.08
CA ARG A 173 11.60 0.13 13.79
C ARG A 173 11.12 1.18 12.79
N VAL A 174 9.81 1.45 12.74
CA VAL A 174 9.24 2.53 11.91
C VAL A 174 9.73 3.92 12.35
N SER A 175 9.75 4.21 13.66
CA SER A 175 10.26 5.49 14.17
C SER A 175 11.77 5.67 13.97
N ARG A 176 12.56 4.57 13.89
CA ARG A 176 14.00 4.65 13.57
C ARG A 176 14.26 4.90 12.08
N GLY A 177 13.50 4.29 11.17
CA GLY A 177 13.60 4.57 9.74
C GLY A 177 13.33 6.04 9.38
N HIS A 178 12.53 6.74 10.20
CA HIS A 178 12.28 8.17 10.05
C HIS A 178 13.43 9.09 10.55
N ARG A 179 14.37 8.59 11.36
CA ARG A 179 15.47 9.37 11.96
C ARG A 179 16.80 9.29 11.21
N GLU A 180 16.95 8.38 10.25
CA GLU A 180 18.21 8.19 9.51
C GLU A 180 18.36 9.09 8.27
N LEU A 181 17.41 10.00 8.00
CA LEU A 181 17.56 11.03 6.97
C LEU A 181 18.04 12.35 7.60
N GLY A 182 19.34 12.38 7.93
CA GLY A 182 20.09 13.61 8.16
C GLY A 182 20.27 14.44 6.89
N PRO A 183 20.69 15.73 6.99
CA PRO A 183 20.53 16.72 5.93
C PRO A 183 21.56 16.51 4.81
N LEU A 184 21.16 15.83 3.74
CA LEU A 184 21.91 15.75 2.48
C LEU A 184 20.97 16.05 1.30
N ALA A 185 20.43 17.27 1.24
CA ALA A 185 19.74 17.78 0.05
C ALA A 185 19.54 19.30 0.09
N ARG A 186 20.62 20.09 0.27
CA ARG A 186 20.52 21.56 0.15
C ARG A 186 21.34 22.23 -0.95
N ASP A 187 22.18 21.52 -1.71
CA ASP A 187 23.10 22.17 -2.65
C ASP A 187 22.86 21.86 -4.15
N ALA A 188 21.61 21.67 -4.58
CA ALA A 188 21.34 21.39 -5.99
C ALA A 188 20.20 22.21 -6.61
N ILE A 189 20.02 23.48 -6.24
CA ILE A 189 19.19 24.43 -7.01
C ILE A 189 19.82 25.83 -6.98
N THR A 190 20.94 26.01 -7.67
CA THR A 190 21.34 27.29 -8.30
C THR A 190 22.42 26.98 -9.34
N ALA A 191 22.00 26.61 -10.56
CA ALA A 191 22.73 26.81 -11.81
C ALA A 191 21.95 26.17 -12.97
N SER A 192 21.07 26.95 -13.61
CA SER A 192 20.86 27.02 -15.07
C SER A 192 19.69 27.95 -15.35
#